data_AF-A0A3D8RDX6-F1
#
_entry.id   AF-A0A3D8RDX6-F1
#
_cell.length_a   1.000
_cell.length_b   1.000
_cell.length_c   1.000
_cell.angle_alpha   90.00
_cell.angle_beta   90.00
_cell.angle_gamma   90.00
#
_symmetry.space_group_name_H-M   'P 1'
#
loop_
_entity.id
_entity.type
_entity.pdbx_description
1 polymer ?
#
loop_
_entity_poly.entity_id
_entity_poly.type
_entity_poly.pdbx_seq_one_letter_code
_entity_poly.pdbx_strand_id
1 'polypeptide(L)'
;MRPHTLWRPLRLVQCSNSRSFLPARPTCRSIRYLSSAAPRVPDFAFAFDIDGVLLRSSTPIPGAAESLALLKKEGIPFILLTNGGGKHETERVAEISEKLQVPLDADVIIQSHSPFAEMVQGTKTQPALENKRVLVVGGDGDGCRAVAERYGFKNVVTPGDILMANPSIWPFSKGFSDYYKTFTRPLSHTGEPGDPTKGLKIDAIFVFNDPRDWALDAHVIVDLLLSSQGVLGTLSEKNGRADLPNRGYQQDGQPPLYFSNPDLWWAAAYSLPRLGQGGFREALEGTWSAITGGSSKGVELKKTVIGKPSQGTYEFAENQLLRNRSRAFGFKTERSLRNVYMVGDNPESDIRGANSYRSAHNSEWHSILVRTGVYMGGEPAWTPKTIADNVQKAVEWGLQHSKWQVR
;
A
#
# COMPACT_ATOMS: atom_id res chain seq x y z
N MET A 1 64.77 -24.77 37.76
CA MET A 1 65.09 -25.51 36.52
C MET A 1 64.49 -24.69 35.38
N ARG A 2 65.17 -23.68 34.82
CA ARG A 2 66.26 -23.69 33.81
C ARG A 2 65.92 -24.39 32.46
N PRO A 3 66.33 -23.81 31.30
CA PRO A 3 65.42 -23.31 30.24
C PRO A 3 65.93 -23.56 28.79
N HIS A 4 65.38 -22.80 27.80
CA HIS A 4 66.02 -22.25 26.56
C HIS A 4 66.11 -23.15 25.30
N THR A 5 66.08 -22.70 24.03
CA THR A 5 66.18 -21.39 23.31
C THR A 5 65.86 -21.63 21.81
N LEU A 6 65.04 -20.81 21.14
CA LEU A 6 65.35 -19.77 20.11
C LEU A 6 66.27 -20.15 18.92
N TRP A 7 65.86 -19.82 17.68
CA TRP A 7 66.45 -18.82 16.75
C TRP A 7 66.07 -19.04 15.25
N ARG A 8 65.63 -17.96 14.58
CA ARG A 8 65.68 -17.70 13.10
C ARG A 8 67.16 -17.47 12.67
N PRO A 9 67.62 -17.31 11.39
CA PRO A 9 66.97 -16.60 10.25
C PRO A 9 67.43 -16.98 8.80
N LEU A 10 67.07 -16.10 7.84
CA LEU A 10 67.76 -15.69 6.58
C LEU A 10 67.20 -16.10 5.20
N ARG A 11 67.03 -15.05 4.38
CA ARG A 11 66.74 -15.01 2.93
C ARG A 11 68.05 -14.86 2.14
N LEU A 12 68.07 -15.39 0.91
CA LEU A 12 68.88 -15.00 -0.27
C LEU A 12 68.14 -15.57 -1.52
N VAL A 13 67.49 -14.81 -2.41
CA VAL A 13 67.95 -13.93 -3.53
C VAL A 13 68.41 -14.68 -4.79
N GLN A 14 67.65 -14.44 -5.89
CA GLN A 14 67.96 -14.53 -7.35
C GLN A 14 68.23 -15.94 -7.96
N CYS A 15 67.85 -16.27 -9.20
CA CYS A 15 67.74 -15.46 -10.41
C CYS A 15 66.80 -16.10 -11.48
N SER A 16 66.50 -15.28 -12.49
CA SER A 16 65.65 -15.43 -13.68
C SER A 16 65.93 -16.61 -14.63
N ASN A 17 64.89 -17.09 -15.33
CA ASN A 17 64.95 -17.28 -16.78
C ASN A 17 63.57 -17.34 -17.45
N SER A 18 63.49 -16.62 -18.57
CA SER A 18 62.40 -16.39 -19.52
C SER A 18 62.04 -17.60 -20.38
N ARG A 19 60.75 -17.74 -20.77
CA ARG A 19 60.29 -18.05 -22.16
C ARG A 19 58.76 -18.12 -22.30
N SER A 20 58.24 -17.18 -23.10
CA SER A 20 57.18 -17.28 -24.14
C SER A 20 56.10 -18.38 -24.05
N PHE A 21 54.83 -17.94 -23.91
CA PHE A 21 53.65 -18.71 -24.29
C PHE A 21 52.82 -17.94 -25.32
N LEU A 22 52.58 -18.55 -26.49
CA LEU A 22 51.56 -18.15 -27.47
C LEU A 22 50.26 -18.94 -27.18
N PRO A 23 49.06 -18.36 -27.35
CA PRO A 23 47.80 -19.03 -27.03
C PRO A 23 47.20 -19.77 -28.24
N ALA A 24 46.75 -21.00 -28.02
CA ALA A 24 45.90 -21.73 -28.96
C ALA A 24 44.43 -21.30 -28.79
N ARG A 25 43.78 -20.94 -29.91
CA ARG A 25 42.35 -20.56 -29.97
C ARG A 25 41.44 -21.79 -29.80
N PRO A 26 40.35 -21.71 -29.01
CA PRO A 26 39.25 -22.66 -29.14
C PRO A 26 38.20 -22.15 -30.14
N THR A 27 37.82 -23.02 -31.06
CA THR A 27 36.74 -22.82 -32.04
C THR A 27 35.38 -22.88 -31.36
N CYS A 28 34.64 -21.77 -31.38
CA CYS A 28 33.28 -21.69 -30.86
C CYS A 28 32.30 -22.29 -31.89
N ARG A 29 31.74 -23.47 -31.60
CA ARG A 29 30.60 -24.01 -32.36
C ARG A 29 29.34 -23.28 -31.91
N SER A 30 28.83 -22.37 -32.74
CA SER A 30 27.54 -21.72 -32.54
C SER A 30 26.40 -22.72 -32.73
N ILE A 31 25.75 -23.11 -31.64
CA ILE A 31 24.42 -23.74 -31.70
C ILE A 31 23.45 -22.62 -32.11
N ARG A 32 22.99 -22.66 -33.37
CA ARG A 32 21.88 -21.82 -33.83
C ARG A 32 20.62 -22.33 -33.16
N TYR A 33 20.20 -21.66 -32.08
CA TYR A 33 18.84 -21.80 -31.58
C TYR A 33 17.89 -21.39 -32.71
N LEU A 34 16.99 -22.31 -33.06
CA LEU A 34 15.87 -22.07 -33.95
C LEU A 34 15.10 -20.83 -33.47
N SER A 35 14.81 -19.94 -34.41
CA SER A 35 14.04 -18.71 -34.24
C SER A 35 12.75 -18.96 -33.45
N SER A 36 12.74 -18.68 -32.15
CA SER A 36 11.48 -18.33 -31.48
C SER A 36 11.05 -16.99 -32.07
N ALA A 37 9.82 -16.93 -32.62
CA ALA A 37 9.24 -15.66 -33.02
C ALA A 37 9.39 -14.66 -31.87
N ALA A 38 9.81 -13.43 -32.16
CA ALA A 38 9.99 -12.40 -31.14
C ALA A 38 8.72 -12.33 -30.25
N PRO A 39 8.88 -12.26 -28.92
CA PRO A 39 7.74 -12.29 -28.01
C PRO A 39 6.75 -11.18 -28.39
N ARG A 40 5.49 -11.56 -28.59
CA ARG A 40 4.41 -10.60 -28.90
C ARG A 40 4.18 -9.76 -27.65
N VAL A 41 4.68 -8.53 -27.65
CA VAL A 41 4.53 -7.64 -26.49
C VAL A 41 3.15 -6.95 -26.55
N PRO A 42 2.25 -7.17 -25.58
CA PRO A 42 0.93 -6.51 -25.52
C PRO A 42 1.12 -5.01 -25.30
N ASP A 43 0.39 -4.13 -25.98
CA ASP A 43 0.37 -2.69 -25.68
C ASP A 43 -0.77 -2.33 -24.71
N PHE A 44 -1.31 -3.32 -24.00
CA PHE A 44 -2.35 -3.16 -23.00
C PHE A 44 -2.11 -4.06 -21.80
N ALA A 45 -2.87 -3.82 -20.74
CA ALA A 45 -2.85 -4.57 -19.50
C ALA A 45 -4.22 -4.56 -18.81
N PHE A 46 -4.34 -5.33 -17.73
CA PHE A 46 -5.51 -5.30 -16.86
C PHE A 46 -5.15 -4.86 -15.44
N ALA A 47 -6.07 -4.18 -14.78
CA ALA A 47 -6.07 -3.96 -13.35
C ALA A 47 -7.38 -4.52 -12.79
N PHE A 48 -7.29 -5.41 -11.81
CA PHE A 48 -8.47 -6.05 -11.22
C PHE A 48 -8.66 -5.58 -9.79
N ASP A 49 -9.85 -5.10 -9.45
CA ASP A 49 -10.26 -5.20 -8.06
C ASP A 49 -10.36 -6.67 -7.62
N ILE A 50 -10.41 -6.93 -6.32
CA ILE A 50 -10.42 -8.28 -5.74
C ILE A 50 -11.82 -8.64 -5.27
N ASP A 51 -12.38 -7.85 -4.35
CA ASP A 51 -13.59 -8.20 -3.61
C ASP A 51 -14.83 -7.80 -4.40
N GLY A 52 -15.56 -8.78 -4.94
CA GLY A 52 -16.66 -8.57 -5.87
C GLY A 52 -16.27 -8.75 -7.34
N VAL A 53 -14.97 -8.95 -7.63
CA VAL A 53 -14.46 -9.21 -9.00
C VAL A 53 -13.80 -10.58 -9.14
N LEU A 54 -12.78 -10.87 -8.31
CA LEU A 54 -12.06 -12.14 -8.33
C LEU A 54 -12.53 -13.07 -7.22
N LEU A 55 -12.84 -12.52 -6.05
CA LEU A 55 -13.30 -13.24 -4.87
C LEU A 55 -14.58 -12.59 -4.37
N ARG A 56 -15.47 -13.38 -3.78
CA ARG A 56 -16.52 -12.90 -2.89
C ARG A 56 -16.23 -13.43 -1.50
N SER A 57 -15.80 -12.54 -0.60
CA SER A 57 -15.22 -12.93 0.69
C SER A 57 -13.99 -13.83 0.53
N SER A 58 -14.15 -15.15 0.61
CA SER A 58 -13.07 -16.13 0.43
C SER A 58 -13.29 -17.09 -0.74
N THR A 59 -14.41 -16.95 -1.45
CA THR A 59 -14.79 -17.87 -2.53
C THR A 59 -14.47 -17.25 -3.88
N PRO A 60 -13.72 -17.93 -4.76
CA PRO A 60 -13.52 -17.50 -6.14
C PRO A 60 -14.83 -17.23 -6.88
N ILE A 61 -14.88 -16.10 -7.60
CA ILE A 61 -15.97 -15.83 -8.55
C ILE A 61 -15.76 -16.71 -9.79
N PRO A 62 -16.83 -17.35 -10.33
CA PRO A 62 -16.72 -18.16 -11.53
C PRO A 62 -16.04 -17.41 -12.69
N GLY A 63 -15.04 -18.05 -13.30
CA GLY A 63 -14.26 -17.47 -14.40
C GLY A 63 -13.05 -16.64 -13.97
N ALA A 64 -12.86 -16.34 -12.67
CA ALA A 64 -11.73 -15.54 -12.20
C ALA A 64 -10.38 -16.24 -12.38
N ALA A 65 -10.28 -17.51 -11.95
CA ALA A 65 -9.06 -18.31 -12.06
C ALA A 65 -8.67 -18.51 -13.53
N GLU A 66 -9.64 -18.88 -14.37
CA GLU A 66 -9.46 -19.10 -15.80
C GLU A 66 -9.01 -17.82 -16.52
N SER A 67 -9.57 -16.68 -16.13
CA SER A 67 -9.20 -15.37 -16.69
C SER A 67 -7.75 -15.00 -16.37
N LEU A 68 -7.33 -15.11 -15.12
CA LEU A 68 -5.94 -14.80 -14.75
C LEU A 68 -4.95 -15.80 -15.37
N ALA A 69 -5.31 -17.09 -15.42
CA ALA A 69 -4.50 -18.12 -16.07
C ALA A 69 -4.34 -17.86 -17.57
N LEU A 70 -5.42 -17.43 -18.25
CA LEU A 70 -5.39 -17.02 -19.65
C LEU A 70 -4.43 -15.84 -19.88
N LEU A 71 -4.55 -14.78 -19.07
CA LEU A 71 -3.67 -13.62 -19.19
C LEU A 71 -2.20 -14.00 -18.98
N LYS A 72 -1.90 -14.85 -17.99
CA LYS A 72 -0.54 -15.38 -17.80
C LYS A 72 -0.05 -16.19 -19.00
N LYS A 73 -0.88 -17.09 -19.54
CA LYS A 73 -0.55 -17.91 -20.72
C LYS A 73 -0.22 -17.04 -21.93
N GLU A 74 -0.98 -15.97 -22.14
CA GLU A 74 -0.80 -15.02 -23.25
C GLU A 74 0.30 -13.98 -23.01
N GLY A 75 0.92 -13.97 -21.82
CA GLY A 75 1.90 -12.96 -21.42
C GLY A 75 1.30 -11.56 -21.31
N ILE A 76 0.01 -11.44 -21.00
CA ILE A 76 -0.65 -10.14 -20.84
C ILE A 76 -0.42 -9.62 -19.42
N PRO A 77 0.20 -8.43 -19.25
CA PRO A 77 0.42 -7.87 -17.92
C PRO A 77 -0.90 -7.60 -17.20
N PHE A 78 -0.92 -7.89 -15.90
CA PHE A 78 -1.98 -7.44 -15.03
C PHE A 78 -1.48 -7.14 -13.61
N ILE A 79 -2.28 -6.39 -12.88
CA ILE A 79 -2.14 -6.15 -11.45
C ILE A 79 -3.49 -6.35 -10.74
N LEU A 80 -3.44 -6.60 -9.44
CA LEU A 80 -4.55 -6.61 -8.52
C LEU A 80 -4.50 -5.30 -7.73
N LEU A 81 -5.54 -4.48 -7.82
CA LEU A 81 -5.62 -3.16 -7.21
C LEU A 81 -6.82 -3.10 -6.25
N THR A 82 -6.57 -3.20 -4.96
CA THR A 82 -7.60 -3.25 -3.92
C THR A 82 -7.45 -2.13 -2.90
N ASN A 83 -8.59 -1.65 -2.39
CA ASN A 83 -8.64 -0.78 -1.20
C ASN A 83 -8.59 -1.59 0.11
N GLY A 84 -8.68 -2.92 0.03
CA GLY A 84 -8.43 -3.82 1.16
C GLY A 84 -6.95 -3.81 1.59
N GLY A 85 -6.70 -4.21 2.83
CA GLY A 85 -5.37 -4.10 3.45
C GLY A 85 -5.20 -4.95 4.70
N GLY A 86 -4.08 -4.75 5.38
CA GLY A 86 -3.81 -5.28 6.71
C GLY A 86 -2.79 -6.41 6.79
N LYS A 87 -2.32 -6.90 5.64
CA LYS A 87 -1.26 -7.90 5.50
C LYS A 87 -0.25 -7.43 4.48
N HIS A 88 0.97 -7.93 4.56
CA HIS A 88 1.98 -7.63 3.55
C HIS A 88 1.60 -8.28 2.22
N GLU A 89 1.99 -7.66 1.10
CA GLU A 89 1.65 -8.09 -0.25
C GLU A 89 2.00 -9.57 -0.51
N THR A 90 3.15 -10.03 0.01
CA THR A 90 3.58 -11.44 -0.10
C THR A 90 2.63 -12.42 0.57
N GLU A 91 2.02 -12.03 1.70
CA GLU A 91 1.08 -12.89 2.41
C GLU A 91 -0.28 -12.86 1.70
N ARG A 92 -0.74 -11.65 1.35
CA ARG A 92 -2.03 -11.49 0.69
C ARG A 92 -2.07 -12.15 -0.69
N VAL A 93 -0.99 -12.02 -1.47
CA VAL A 93 -0.92 -12.66 -2.80
C VAL A 93 -0.88 -14.18 -2.68
N ALA A 94 -0.23 -14.74 -1.66
CA ALA A 94 -0.18 -16.18 -1.44
C ALA A 94 -1.59 -16.74 -1.16
N GLU A 95 -2.38 -16.07 -0.33
CA GLU A 95 -3.78 -16.44 -0.07
C GLU A 95 -4.64 -16.41 -1.34
N ILE A 96 -4.48 -15.36 -2.16
CA ILE A 96 -5.24 -15.22 -3.41
C ILE A 96 -4.80 -16.29 -4.41
N SER A 97 -3.49 -16.54 -4.51
CA SER A 97 -2.89 -17.55 -5.36
C SER A 97 -3.40 -18.95 -5.03
N GLU A 98 -3.47 -19.29 -3.73
CA GLU A 98 -4.04 -20.55 -3.25
C GLU A 98 -5.54 -20.64 -3.57
N LYS A 99 -6.33 -19.61 -3.30
CA LYS A 99 -7.78 -19.63 -3.57
C LYS A 99 -8.10 -19.77 -5.06
N LEU A 100 -7.36 -19.07 -5.92
CA LEU A 100 -7.58 -19.08 -7.37
C LEU A 100 -6.83 -20.22 -8.07
N GLN A 101 -5.92 -20.93 -7.38
CA GLN A 101 -5.04 -21.93 -7.97
C GLN A 101 -4.23 -21.39 -9.16
N VAL A 102 -3.87 -20.10 -9.11
CA VAL A 102 -3.04 -19.41 -10.11
C VAL A 102 -1.79 -18.90 -9.39
N PRO A 103 -0.56 -19.24 -9.82
CA PRO A 103 0.66 -18.72 -9.19
C PRO A 103 0.74 -17.21 -9.41
N LEU A 104 0.91 -16.44 -8.34
CA LEU A 104 0.97 -14.97 -8.38
C LEU A 104 2.15 -14.46 -7.54
N ASP A 105 2.84 -13.45 -8.06
CA ASP A 105 4.00 -12.83 -7.41
C ASP A 105 3.58 -11.57 -6.65
N ALA A 106 4.29 -11.22 -5.57
CA ALA A 106 3.92 -10.09 -4.73
C ALA A 106 3.92 -8.73 -5.45
N ASP A 107 4.63 -8.60 -6.57
CA ASP A 107 4.66 -7.37 -7.36
C ASP A 107 3.40 -7.16 -8.21
N VAL A 108 2.50 -8.13 -8.28
CA VAL A 108 1.22 -7.99 -8.99
C VAL A 108 0.12 -7.41 -8.10
N ILE A 109 0.28 -7.37 -6.78
CA ILE A 109 -0.77 -6.86 -5.87
C ILE A 109 -0.42 -5.49 -5.32
N ILE A 110 -1.43 -4.63 -5.25
CA ILE A 110 -1.38 -3.30 -4.68
C ILE A 110 -2.59 -3.17 -3.77
N GLN A 111 -2.29 -3.00 -2.48
CA GLN A 111 -3.25 -2.82 -1.41
C GLN A 111 -3.35 -1.33 -1.06
N SER A 112 -4.35 -0.97 -0.25
CA SER A 112 -4.57 0.42 0.16
C SER A 112 -3.33 1.10 0.76
N HIS A 113 -2.57 0.36 1.56
CA HIS A 113 -1.37 0.87 2.23
C HIS A 113 -0.08 0.74 1.41
N SER A 114 -0.05 0.03 0.27
CA SER A 114 1.18 -0.15 -0.51
C SER A 114 1.87 1.15 -0.91
N PRO A 115 1.15 2.24 -1.28
CA PRO A 115 1.80 3.51 -1.58
C PRO A 115 2.54 4.15 -0.40
N PHE A 116 2.25 3.77 0.86
CA PHE A 116 3.02 4.26 2.00
C PHE A 116 4.48 3.80 2.00
N ALA A 117 4.82 2.73 1.26
CA ALA A 117 6.20 2.30 1.10
C ALA A 117 7.10 3.39 0.49
N GLU A 118 6.58 4.24 -0.41
CA GLU A 118 7.36 5.34 -1.01
C GLU A 118 7.68 6.44 0.02
N MET A 119 6.87 6.59 1.07
CA MET A 119 7.08 7.61 2.10
C MET A 119 8.28 7.32 3.02
N VAL A 120 8.77 6.09 3.03
CA VAL A 120 10.02 5.72 3.71
C VAL A 120 11.19 6.54 3.15
N GLN A 121 11.31 6.59 1.82
CA GLN A 121 12.34 7.37 1.11
C GLN A 121 11.93 8.84 0.88
N GLY A 122 10.65 9.14 1.03
CA GLY A 122 10.08 10.47 0.84
C GLY A 122 9.48 10.64 -0.55
N THR A 123 8.60 11.62 -0.66
CA THR A 123 7.91 12.00 -1.90
C THR A 123 8.20 13.46 -2.23
N LYS A 124 7.63 13.99 -3.31
CA LYS A 124 7.75 15.42 -3.65
C LYS A 124 7.19 16.35 -2.56
N THR A 125 6.25 15.86 -1.75
CA THR A 125 5.50 16.66 -0.77
C THR A 125 5.76 16.25 0.68
N GLN A 126 6.45 15.13 0.92
CA GLN A 126 6.70 14.58 2.24
C GLN A 126 8.18 14.18 2.38
N PRO A 127 8.94 14.71 3.36
CA PRO A 127 10.31 14.26 3.61
C PRO A 127 10.34 12.78 4.02
N ALA A 128 11.50 12.15 3.80
CA ALA A 128 11.74 10.75 4.16
C ALA A 128 11.37 10.45 5.62
N LEU A 129 10.62 9.38 5.82
CA LEU A 129 10.13 8.94 7.13
C LEU A 129 10.85 7.71 7.69
N GLU A 130 11.86 7.16 6.99
CA GLU A 130 12.60 5.96 7.43
C GLU A 130 12.98 6.00 8.92
N ASN A 131 13.64 7.07 9.36
CA ASN A 131 14.14 7.23 10.73
C ASN A 131 13.20 8.04 11.63
N LYS A 132 12.00 8.37 11.15
CA LYS A 132 10.98 9.11 11.90
C LYS A 132 10.08 8.16 12.67
N ARG A 133 9.44 8.65 13.73
CA ARG A 133 8.48 7.86 14.50
C ARG A 133 7.09 8.01 13.91
N VAL A 134 6.52 6.91 13.47
CA VAL A 134 5.20 6.89 12.83
C VAL A 134 4.19 6.16 13.70
N LEU A 135 2.98 6.69 13.81
CA LEU A 135 1.86 5.98 14.41
C LEU A 135 1.14 5.19 13.30
N VAL A 136 1.09 3.87 13.43
CA VAL A 136 0.35 2.98 12.54
C VAL A 136 -0.92 2.53 13.22
N VAL A 137 -2.05 2.86 12.60
CA VAL A 137 -3.40 2.66 13.14
C VAL A 137 -4.12 1.59 12.32
N GLY A 138 -4.84 0.75 13.06
CA GLY A 138 -5.74 -0.29 12.55
C GLY A 138 -5.08 -1.58 12.09
N GLY A 139 -5.91 -2.48 11.56
CA GLY A 139 -5.54 -3.86 11.28
C GLY A 139 -5.76 -4.81 12.45
N ASP A 140 -5.45 -6.08 12.21
CA ASP A 140 -5.53 -7.15 13.20
C ASP A 140 -4.19 -7.33 13.91
N GLY A 141 -4.20 -7.38 15.25
CA GLY A 141 -3.01 -7.44 16.08
C GLY A 141 -1.96 -6.37 15.75
N ASP A 142 -0.70 -6.78 15.63
CA ASP A 142 0.40 -5.94 15.14
C ASP A 142 0.67 -6.11 13.63
N GLY A 143 -0.24 -6.71 12.87
CA GLY A 143 -0.01 -7.03 11.45
C GLY A 143 0.36 -5.79 10.62
N CYS A 144 -0.35 -4.67 10.79
CA CYS A 144 -0.01 -3.42 10.09
C CYS A 144 1.34 -2.84 10.53
N ARG A 145 1.77 -3.04 11.78
CA ARG A 145 3.11 -2.67 12.22
C ARG A 145 4.15 -3.47 11.46
N ALA A 146 3.98 -4.79 11.36
CA ALA A 146 4.90 -5.65 10.63
C ALA A 146 4.98 -5.26 9.14
N VAL A 147 3.86 -4.87 8.52
CA VAL A 147 3.87 -4.33 7.14
C VAL A 147 4.71 -3.06 7.04
N ALA A 148 4.49 -2.07 7.92
CA ALA A 148 5.26 -0.83 7.93
C ALA A 148 6.77 -1.07 8.14
N GLU A 149 7.14 -1.97 9.05
CA GLU A 149 8.54 -2.34 9.29
C GLU A 149 9.17 -3.00 8.05
N ARG A 150 8.43 -3.85 7.34
CA ARG A 150 8.87 -4.46 6.08
C ARG A 150 9.03 -3.46 4.94
N TYR A 151 8.22 -2.40 4.90
CA TYR A 151 8.44 -1.29 3.97
C TYR A 151 9.69 -0.47 4.30
N GLY A 152 10.13 -0.49 5.56
CA GLY A 152 11.40 0.12 5.99
C GLY A 152 11.27 1.20 7.05
N PHE A 153 10.07 1.48 7.58
CA PHE A 153 9.91 2.37 8.73
C PHE A 153 10.63 1.79 9.95
N LYS A 154 11.55 2.54 10.56
CA LYS A 154 12.38 2.02 11.67
C LYS A 154 11.73 2.18 13.04
N ASN A 155 10.84 3.16 13.21
CA ASN A 155 10.23 3.49 14.49
C ASN A 155 8.70 3.50 14.36
N VAL A 156 8.08 2.33 14.53
CA VAL A 156 6.62 2.17 14.40
C VAL A 156 5.96 1.99 15.77
N VAL A 157 5.01 2.87 16.09
CA VAL A 157 4.18 2.83 17.29
C VAL A 157 2.74 2.53 16.91
N THR A 158 2.00 1.82 17.76
CA THR A 158 0.54 1.63 17.59
C THR A 158 -0.24 2.30 18.74
N PRO A 159 -1.54 2.60 18.55
CA PRO A 159 -2.39 3.08 19.65
C PRO A 159 -2.41 2.14 20.86
N GLY A 160 -2.31 0.82 20.62
CA GLY A 160 -2.17 -0.17 21.68
C GLY A 160 -0.92 0.02 22.54
N ASP A 161 0.23 0.36 21.94
CA ASP A 161 1.46 0.63 22.71
C ASP A 161 1.26 1.80 23.67
N ILE A 162 0.59 2.85 23.19
CA ILE A 162 0.29 4.06 23.96
C ILE A 162 -0.65 3.73 25.11
N LEU A 163 -1.74 2.99 24.84
CA LEU A 163 -2.70 2.57 25.87
C LEU A 163 -2.01 1.72 26.95
N MET A 164 -1.21 0.73 26.55
CA MET A 164 -0.56 -0.18 27.51
C MET A 164 0.50 0.51 28.35
N ALA A 165 1.13 1.56 27.82
CA ALA A 165 2.10 2.35 28.55
C ALA A 165 1.46 3.39 29.48
N ASN A 166 0.29 3.93 29.13
CA ASN A 166 -0.50 4.81 29.99
C ASN A 166 -2.01 4.56 29.83
N PRO A 167 -2.59 3.63 30.61
CA PRO A 167 -4.02 3.28 30.50
C PRO A 167 -4.99 4.43 30.79
N SER A 168 -4.52 5.50 31.45
CA SER A 168 -5.36 6.66 31.76
C SER A 168 -5.70 7.51 30.54
N ILE A 169 -4.96 7.36 29.42
CA ILE A 169 -5.27 8.06 28.17
C ILE A 169 -6.67 7.74 27.66
N TRP A 170 -7.13 6.51 27.89
CA TRP A 170 -8.48 6.10 27.53
C TRP A 170 -9.01 5.03 28.50
N PRO A 171 -9.72 5.43 29.57
CA PRO A 171 -10.09 4.54 30.67
C PRO A 171 -11.18 3.52 30.29
N PHE A 172 -11.73 3.58 29.08
CA PHE A 172 -12.82 2.73 28.61
C PHE A 172 -12.38 1.50 27.79
N SER A 173 -11.07 1.30 27.54
CA SER A 173 -10.55 0.13 26.79
C SER A 173 -10.34 -1.15 27.63
N LYS A 174 -11.01 -1.29 28.78
CA LYS A 174 -10.89 -2.52 29.61
C LYS A 174 -11.27 -3.78 28.81
N GLY A 175 -12.26 -3.68 27.91
CA GLY A 175 -12.67 -4.78 27.02
C GLY A 175 -11.63 -5.19 25.98
N PHE A 176 -10.67 -4.32 25.65
CA PHE A 176 -9.60 -4.60 24.67
C PHE A 176 -8.24 -4.87 25.33
N SER A 177 -8.15 -4.84 26.67
CA SER A 177 -6.87 -4.97 27.36
C SER A 177 -6.18 -6.32 27.08
N ASP A 178 -6.93 -7.42 27.06
CA ASP A 178 -6.36 -8.74 26.78
C ASP A 178 -5.96 -8.91 25.31
N TYR A 179 -6.66 -8.23 24.40
CA TYR A 179 -6.26 -8.15 23.00
C TYR A 179 -4.89 -7.45 22.88
N TYR A 180 -4.76 -6.23 23.40
CA TYR A 180 -3.53 -5.44 23.28
C TYR A 180 -2.29 -6.08 23.94
N LYS A 181 -2.45 -6.71 25.12
CA LYS A 181 -1.33 -7.37 25.84
C LYS A 181 -0.56 -8.39 24.99
N THR A 182 -1.17 -8.97 23.96
CA THR A 182 -0.54 -10.04 23.17
C THR A 182 0.48 -9.54 22.15
N PHE A 183 0.45 -8.26 21.77
CA PHE A 183 1.27 -7.76 20.64
C PHE A 183 1.84 -6.34 20.82
N THR A 184 1.50 -5.63 21.90
CA THR A 184 2.08 -4.31 22.18
C THR A 184 3.54 -4.39 22.62
N ARG A 185 4.32 -3.36 22.28
CA ARG A 185 5.73 -3.24 22.64
C ARG A 185 5.91 -2.12 23.68
N PRO A 186 6.82 -2.27 24.65
CA PRO A 186 7.05 -1.24 25.65
C PRO A 186 7.56 0.04 24.97
N LEU A 187 7.00 1.19 25.37
CA LEU A 187 7.47 2.48 24.92
C LEU A 187 8.58 2.98 25.83
N SER A 188 9.72 3.30 25.24
CA SER A 188 10.88 3.77 26.01
C SER A 188 10.62 5.13 26.68
N HIS A 189 9.73 5.95 26.11
CA HIS A 189 9.43 7.32 26.55
C HIS A 189 7.91 7.52 26.49
N THR A 190 7.23 7.48 27.63
CA THR A 190 5.76 7.65 27.72
C THR A 190 5.34 9.11 27.92
N GLY A 191 6.31 10.02 27.98
CA GLY A 191 6.11 11.37 28.51
C GLY A 191 6.01 11.37 30.03
N GLU A 192 6.67 12.35 30.65
CA GLU A 192 6.22 12.83 31.97
C GLU A 192 5.10 13.84 31.71
N PRO A 193 3.97 13.78 32.44
CA PRO A 193 2.94 14.81 32.33
C PRO A 193 3.53 16.20 32.56
N GLY A 194 3.44 17.08 31.57
CA GLY A 194 3.91 18.46 31.67
C GLY A 194 5.37 18.73 31.23
N ASP A 195 6.11 17.73 30.75
CA ASP A 195 7.43 17.94 30.12
C ASP A 195 7.41 17.59 28.61
N PRO A 196 7.22 18.59 27.73
CA PRO A 196 7.25 18.41 26.27
C PRO A 196 8.57 17.85 25.73
N THR A 197 9.68 17.99 26.47
CA THR A 197 11.00 17.52 26.04
C THR A 197 11.20 16.01 26.24
N LYS A 198 10.34 15.39 27.06
CA LYS A 198 10.35 13.94 27.34
C LYS A 198 9.14 13.20 26.77
N GLY A 199 8.23 13.91 26.10
CA GLY A 199 7.01 13.34 25.53
C GLY A 199 7.26 12.45 24.31
N LEU A 200 6.33 11.52 24.06
CA LEU A 200 6.36 10.68 22.86
C LEU A 200 6.02 11.54 21.64
N LYS A 201 7.04 11.92 20.86
CA LYS A 201 6.85 12.59 19.57
C LYS A 201 6.49 11.59 18.46
N ILE A 202 5.42 11.89 17.72
CA ILE A 202 4.99 11.22 16.49
C ILE A 202 5.16 12.20 15.31
N ASP A 203 5.83 11.76 14.25
CA ASP A 203 6.14 12.57 13.06
C ASP A 203 5.12 12.39 11.92
N ALA A 204 4.38 11.29 11.88
CA ALA A 204 3.29 11.04 10.92
C ALA A 204 2.30 9.98 11.46
N ILE A 205 1.04 10.08 11.06
CA ILE A 205 -0.01 9.12 11.40
C ILE A 205 -0.51 8.43 10.12
N PHE A 206 -0.51 7.10 10.13
CA PHE A 206 -0.99 6.27 9.03
C PHE A 206 -2.10 5.34 9.50
N VAL A 207 -3.30 5.50 8.96
CA VAL A 207 -4.37 4.52 9.09
C VAL A 207 -4.19 3.50 7.96
N PHE A 208 -3.52 2.40 8.26
CA PHE A 208 -3.16 1.35 7.28
C PHE A 208 -4.37 0.52 6.88
N ASN A 209 -5.27 0.26 7.84
CA ASN A 209 -6.46 -0.55 7.67
C ASN A 209 -7.53 -0.14 8.70
N ASP A 210 -8.73 -0.72 8.60
CA ASP A 210 -9.81 -0.53 9.57
C ASP A 210 -9.35 -0.75 11.02
N PRO A 211 -9.56 0.22 11.92
CA PRO A 211 -9.28 0.04 13.33
C PRO A 211 -10.28 -0.89 14.03
N ARG A 212 -9.88 -1.47 15.17
CA ARG A 212 -10.69 -2.42 15.95
C ARG A 212 -11.32 -1.78 17.19
N ASP A 213 -10.63 -0.82 17.79
CA ASP A 213 -11.12 -0.01 18.91
C ASP A 213 -11.20 1.45 18.46
N TRP A 214 -12.25 1.77 17.68
CA TRP A 214 -12.40 3.10 17.07
C TRP A 214 -12.32 4.23 18.10
N ALA A 215 -12.73 3.98 19.35
CA ALA A 215 -12.71 4.99 20.39
C ALA A 215 -11.27 5.33 20.81
N LEU A 216 -10.46 4.32 21.13
CA LEU A 216 -9.04 4.52 21.42
C LEU A 216 -8.31 5.13 20.22
N ASP A 217 -8.48 4.53 19.05
CA ASP A 217 -7.78 4.91 17.84
C ASP A 217 -8.10 6.36 17.46
N ALA A 218 -9.38 6.77 17.51
CA ALA A 218 -9.77 8.16 17.26
C ALA A 218 -9.25 9.11 18.34
N HIS A 219 -9.31 8.72 19.62
CA HIS A 219 -8.85 9.58 20.73
C HIS A 219 -7.36 9.89 20.62
N VAL A 220 -6.52 8.87 20.40
CA VAL A 220 -5.06 9.04 20.22
C VAL A 220 -4.75 9.92 19.01
N ILE A 221 -5.47 9.74 17.90
CA ILE A 221 -5.29 10.61 16.72
C ILE A 221 -5.64 12.06 17.06
N VAL A 222 -6.79 12.31 17.71
CA VAL A 222 -7.21 13.66 18.10
C VAL A 222 -6.19 14.33 19.02
N ASP A 223 -5.70 13.62 20.04
CA ASP A 223 -4.69 14.15 20.97
C ASP A 223 -3.43 14.60 20.23
N LEU A 224 -2.93 13.77 19.30
CA LEU A 224 -1.78 14.12 18.48
C LEU A 224 -2.05 15.32 17.55
N LEU A 225 -3.24 15.42 16.99
CA LEU A 225 -3.63 16.54 16.12
C LEU A 225 -3.88 17.86 16.87
N LEU A 226 -4.14 17.79 18.19
CA LEU A 226 -4.24 18.95 19.07
C LEU A 226 -2.90 19.28 19.75
N SER A 227 -1.96 18.35 19.80
CA SER A 227 -0.66 18.50 20.47
C SER A 227 0.20 19.63 19.92
N SER A 228 1.26 20.01 20.63
CA SER A 228 2.35 20.81 20.08
C SER A 228 3.40 19.88 19.46
N GLN A 229 3.77 20.12 18.20
CA GLN A 229 4.85 19.44 17.48
C GLN A 229 4.73 17.90 17.41
N GLY A 230 3.51 17.37 17.56
CA GLY A 230 3.24 15.94 17.57
C GLY A 230 3.65 15.22 18.86
N VAL A 231 3.86 15.95 19.96
CA VAL A 231 4.28 15.40 21.24
C VAL A 231 3.05 15.05 22.08
N LEU A 232 2.81 13.75 22.28
CA LEU A 232 1.67 13.25 23.05
C LEU A 232 1.67 13.82 24.48
N GLY A 233 0.49 14.18 24.99
CA GLY A 233 0.31 14.78 26.32
C GLY A 233 0.49 16.30 26.37
N THR A 234 0.73 16.95 25.23
CA THR A 234 0.75 18.42 25.11
C THR A 234 -0.50 18.94 24.42
N LEU A 235 -0.77 20.24 24.53
CA LEU A 235 -1.81 20.94 23.78
C LEU A 235 -1.20 22.19 23.15
N SER A 236 -1.38 22.39 21.84
CA SER A 236 -0.83 23.57 21.17
C SER A 236 -1.55 24.84 21.59
N GLU A 237 -0.78 25.87 21.96
CA GLU A 237 -1.27 27.23 22.23
C GLU A 237 -1.85 27.90 20.97
N LYS A 238 -1.59 27.36 19.77
CA LYS A 238 -2.17 27.87 18.53
C LYS A 238 -3.62 27.44 18.35
N ASN A 239 -4.08 26.39 19.02
CA ASN A 239 -5.44 25.87 18.83
C ASN A 239 -6.51 26.92 19.17
N GLY A 240 -7.44 27.14 18.24
CA GLY A 240 -8.56 28.08 18.41
C GLY A 240 -8.24 29.54 18.12
N ARG A 241 -6.97 29.90 17.84
CA ARG A 241 -6.55 31.27 17.50
C ARG A 241 -7.13 31.73 16.17
N ALA A 242 -8.12 32.62 16.25
CA ALA A 242 -8.88 33.11 15.08
C ALA A 242 -8.02 33.90 14.08
N ASP A 243 -6.86 34.38 14.48
CA ASP A 243 -5.94 35.14 13.64
C ASP A 243 -4.98 34.26 12.79
N LEU A 244 -5.01 32.94 12.99
CA LEU A 244 -4.19 31.98 12.26
C LEU A 244 -5.02 31.18 11.23
N PRO A 245 -4.39 30.67 10.15
CA PRO A 245 -5.04 29.72 9.23
C PRO A 245 -5.65 28.53 9.98
N ASN A 246 -6.81 28.06 9.54
CA ASN A 246 -7.55 26.96 10.20
C ASN A 246 -7.74 27.17 11.72
N ARG A 247 -7.80 28.44 12.17
CA ARG A 247 -7.81 28.85 13.57
C ARG A 247 -6.67 28.26 14.40
N GLY A 248 -5.50 28.10 13.78
CA GLY A 248 -4.28 27.55 14.36
C GLY A 248 -4.27 26.04 14.61
N TYR A 249 -5.38 25.34 14.35
CA TYR A 249 -5.42 23.88 14.40
C TYR A 249 -4.53 23.28 13.29
N GLN A 250 -3.69 22.33 13.66
CA GLN A 250 -2.68 21.72 12.78
C GLN A 250 -1.68 22.72 12.17
N GLN A 251 -1.38 23.83 12.87
CA GLN A 251 -0.41 24.87 12.46
C GLN A 251 0.83 24.93 13.37
N ASP A 252 1.07 23.91 14.19
CA ASP A 252 2.14 23.85 15.17
C ASP A 252 2.92 22.54 15.09
N GLY A 253 3.21 22.08 13.88
CA GLY A 253 4.05 20.90 13.63
C GLY A 253 3.41 19.57 14.05
N GLN A 254 2.08 19.51 14.18
CA GLN A 254 1.37 18.25 14.37
C GLN A 254 1.60 17.29 13.19
N PRO A 255 1.57 15.97 13.44
CA PRO A 255 1.85 14.99 12.39
C PRO A 255 0.79 15.05 11.28
N PRO A 256 1.19 14.93 9.99
CA PRO A 256 0.24 14.70 8.92
C PRO A 256 -0.51 13.38 9.13
N LEU A 257 -1.79 13.37 8.79
CA LEU A 257 -2.69 12.22 8.91
C LEU A 257 -3.01 11.65 7.53
N TYR A 258 -2.73 10.37 7.35
CA TYR A 258 -2.97 9.62 6.11
C TYR A 258 -3.97 8.49 6.33
N PHE A 259 -4.94 8.37 5.45
CA PHE A 259 -5.86 7.24 5.33
C PHE A 259 -5.55 6.48 4.05
N SER A 260 -5.48 5.16 4.14
CA SER A 260 -5.16 4.28 3.01
C SER A 260 -6.36 3.96 2.12
N ASN A 261 -7.59 4.10 2.64
CA ASN A 261 -8.81 3.67 1.99
C ASN A 261 -9.96 4.70 2.19
N PRO A 262 -10.58 5.23 1.12
CA PRO A 262 -11.68 6.18 1.22
C PRO A 262 -13.05 5.51 1.38
N ASP A 263 -13.18 4.21 1.13
CA ASP A 263 -14.46 3.53 0.97
C ASP A 263 -15.28 3.57 2.28
N LEU A 264 -16.48 4.14 2.19
CA LEU A 264 -17.43 4.16 3.29
C LEU A 264 -18.00 2.74 3.54
N TRP A 265 -18.33 2.04 2.46
CA TRP A 265 -18.96 0.73 2.47
C TRP A 265 -18.11 -0.30 1.73
N TRP A 266 -18.10 -1.54 2.20
CA TRP A 266 -17.49 -2.67 1.49
C TRP A 266 -18.32 -3.95 1.59
N ALA A 267 -18.11 -4.86 0.63
CA ALA A 267 -18.81 -6.14 0.53
C ALA A 267 -18.16 -7.21 1.43
N ALA A 268 -18.66 -7.33 2.67
CA ALA A 268 -18.28 -8.39 3.59
C ALA A 268 -19.10 -9.68 3.39
N ALA A 269 -18.86 -10.71 4.22
CA ALA A 269 -19.62 -11.96 4.20
C ALA A 269 -21.10 -11.82 4.64
N TYR A 270 -21.43 -10.74 5.35
CA TYR A 270 -22.81 -10.44 5.74
C TYR A 270 -23.66 -10.02 4.52
N SER A 271 -24.98 -10.19 4.60
CA SER A 271 -25.88 -9.91 3.47
C SER A 271 -25.95 -8.44 3.07
N LEU A 272 -25.57 -7.52 3.96
CA LEU A 272 -25.55 -6.08 3.73
C LEU A 272 -24.12 -5.52 3.82
N PRO A 273 -23.78 -4.47 3.05
CA PRO A 273 -22.48 -3.81 3.13
C PRO A 273 -22.13 -3.36 4.56
N ARG A 274 -20.85 -3.43 4.93
CA ARG A 274 -20.34 -3.00 6.25
C ARG A 274 -19.54 -1.71 6.12
N LEU A 275 -19.47 -0.94 7.21
CA LEU A 275 -18.59 0.24 7.25
C LEU A 275 -17.13 -0.20 7.09
N GLY A 276 -16.40 0.50 6.23
CA GLY A 276 -14.96 0.38 6.06
C GLY A 276 -14.20 1.55 6.68
N GLN A 277 -12.96 1.75 6.22
CA GLN A 277 -12.08 2.78 6.78
C GLN A 277 -12.63 4.19 6.55
N GLY A 278 -13.40 4.39 5.47
CA GLY A 278 -14.14 5.63 5.25
C GLY A 278 -15.14 5.92 6.36
N GLY A 279 -15.81 4.90 6.92
CA GLY A 279 -16.69 5.05 8.07
C GLY A 279 -15.95 5.51 9.33
N PHE A 280 -14.77 4.95 9.59
CA PHE A 280 -13.91 5.41 10.69
C PHE A 280 -13.46 6.85 10.48
N ARG A 281 -13.06 7.21 9.25
CA ARG A 281 -12.68 8.57 8.88
C ARG A 281 -13.83 9.56 9.14
N GLU A 282 -15.05 9.26 8.70
CA GLU A 282 -16.23 10.10 8.95
C GLU A 282 -16.52 10.25 10.45
N ALA A 283 -16.39 9.17 11.24
CA ALA A 283 -16.56 9.24 12.69
C ALA A 283 -15.50 10.13 13.38
N LEU A 284 -14.23 10.02 12.94
CA LEU A 284 -13.15 10.88 13.41
C LEU A 284 -13.40 12.35 13.04
N GLU A 285 -13.84 12.62 11.81
CA GLU A 285 -14.18 13.97 11.35
C GLU A 285 -15.33 14.59 12.14
N GLY A 286 -16.37 13.81 12.45
CA GLY A 286 -17.46 14.26 13.31
C GLY A 286 -16.96 14.64 14.70
N THR A 287 -16.10 13.80 15.29
CA THR A 287 -15.48 14.07 16.60
C THR A 287 -14.60 15.33 16.56
N TRP A 288 -13.76 15.45 15.54
CA TRP A 288 -12.92 16.63 15.32
C TRP A 288 -13.74 17.92 15.16
N SER A 289 -14.81 17.86 14.36
CA SER A 289 -15.72 18.99 14.15
C SER A 289 -16.38 19.41 15.46
N ALA A 290 -16.84 18.47 16.28
CA ALA A 290 -17.44 18.77 17.58
C ALA A 290 -16.45 19.47 18.54
N ILE A 291 -15.18 19.03 18.54
CA ILE A 291 -14.12 19.60 19.40
C ILE A 291 -13.70 20.99 18.93
N THR A 292 -13.53 21.17 17.62
CA THR A 292 -12.94 22.40 17.05
C THR A 292 -13.97 23.44 16.61
N GLY A 293 -15.26 23.06 16.58
CA GLY A 293 -16.37 23.79 15.97
C GLY A 293 -16.49 23.61 14.46
N GLY A 294 -15.59 22.85 13.82
CA GLY A 294 -15.68 22.41 12.43
C GLY A 294 -16.00 23.53 11.44
N SER A 295 -16.76 23.19 10.40
CA SER A 295 -17.10 24.13 9.31
C SER A 295 -17.81 25.39 9.81
N SER A 296 -18.57 25.32 10.91
CA SER A 296 -19.23 26.50 11.50
C SER A 296 -18.24 27.57 11.99
N LYS A 297 -17.01 27.16 12.31
CA LYS A 297 -15.90 28.05 12.68
C LYS A 297 -14.85 28.18 11.58
N GLY A 298 -15.11 27.66 10.38
CA GLY A 298 -14.12 27.63 9.29
C GLY A 298 -12.93 26.71 9.59
N VAL A 299 -13.13 25.67 10.42
CA VAL A 299 -12.10 24.68 10.76
C VAL A 299 -12.38 23.38 10.00
N GLU A 300 -11.32 22.80 9.44
CA GLU A 300 -11.35 21.52 8.75
C GLU A 300 -10.26 20.60 9.33
N LEU A 301 -10.54 19.29 9.37
CA LEU A 301 -9.52 18.27 9.61
C LEU A 301 -8.62 18.15 8.38
N LYS A 302 -7.37 18.59 8.47
CA LYS A 302 -6.37 18.42 7.41
C LYS A 302 -5.85 16.99 7.43
N LYS A 303 -6.05 16.28 6.33
CA LYS A 303 -5.70 14.87 6.14
C LYS A 303 -5.48 14.58 4.67
N THR A 304 -4.82 13.46 4.39
CA THR A 304 -4.67 12.91 3.04
C THR A 304 -5.36 11.56 2.99
N VAL A 305 -6.22 11.35 2.00
CA VAL A 305 -6.88 10.06 1.77
C VAL A 305 -6.40 9.51 0.44
N ILE A 306 -5.69 8.38 0.48
CA ILE A 306 -5.30 7.61 -0.71
C ILE A 306 -6.22 6.39 -0.85
N GLY A 307 -5.95 5.54 -1.83
CA GLY A 307 -6.84 4.46 -2.27
C GLY A 307 -7.61 4.87 -3.52
N LYS A 308 -8.20 3.92 -4.24
CA LYS A 308 -9.13 4.22 -5.34
C LYS A 308 -10.28 5.08 -4.81
N PRO A 309 -10.72 6.15 -5.48
CA PRO A 309 -10.41 6.56 -6.87
C PRO A 309 -9.24 7.56 -7.01
N SER A 310 -8.35 7.70 -6.02
CA SER A 310 -7.35 8.78 -5.99
C SER A 310 -6.30 8.67 -7.12
N GLN A 311 -5.90 9.83 -7.66
CA GLN A 311 -4.86 9.96 -8.68
C GLN A 311 -3.55 9.27 -8.26
N GLY A 312 -3.09 9.48 -7.02
CA GLY A 312 -1.84 8.91 -6.52
C GLY A 312 -1.84 7.38 -6.47
N THR A 313 -2.97 6.75 -6.15
CA THR A 313 -3.09 5.28 -6.17
C THR A 313 -3.00 4.72 -7.59
N TYR A 314 -3.63 5.37 -8.57
CA TYR A 314 -3.53 4.94 -9.96
C TYR A 314 -2.14 5.23 -10.58
N GLU A 315 -1.49 6.33 -10.18
CA GLU A 315 -0.08 6.61 -10.52
C GLU A 315 0.85 5.49 -10.01
N PHE A 316 0.69 5.11 -8.74
CA PHE A 316 1.43 4.00 -8.15
C PHE A 316 1.18 2.68 -8.90
N ALA A 317 -0.09 2.42 -9.23
CA ALA A 317 -0.51 1.22 -9.96
C ALA A 317 0.06 1.14 -11.38
N GLU A 318 -0.01 2.23 -12.14
CA GLU A 318 0.58 2.31 -13.47
C GLU A 318 2.11 2.12 -13.41
N ASN A 319 2.79 2.77 -12.46
CA ASN A 319 4.23 2.61 -12.30
C ASN A 319 4.62 1.18 -11.94
N GLN A 320 3.85 0.50 -11.07
CA GLN A 320 4.08 -0.91 -10.76
C GLN A 320 3.88 -1.79 -11.99
N LEU A 321 2.81 -1.56 -12.76
CA LEU A 321 2.54 -2.29 -13.99
C LEU A 321 3.65 -2.11 -15.03
N LEU A 322 4.18 -0.89 -15.18
CA LEU A 322 5.33 -0.60 -16.06
C LEU A 322 6.62 -1.27 -15.57
N ARG A 323 6.87 -1.34 -14.26
CA ARG A 323 7.99 -2.09 -13.68
C ARG A 323 7.87 -3.58 -13.99
N ASN A 324 6.70 -4.17 -13.77
CA ASN A 324 6.44 -5.59 -14.04
C ASN A 324 6.62 -5.90 -15.53
N ARG A 325 6.09 -5.04 -16.40
CA ARG A 325 6.25 -5.14 -17.85
C ARG A 325 7.72 -5.07 -18.27
N SER A 326 8.50 -4.13 -17.70
CA SER A 326 9.92 -3.99 -18.01
C SER A 326 10.73 -5.23 -17.58
N ARG A 327 10.35 -5.88 -16.47
CA ARG A 327 10.96 -7.16 -16.05
C ARG A 327 10.60 -8.30 -17.00
N ALA A 328 9.36 -8.39 -17.46
CA ALA A 328 8.88 -9.46 -18.32
C ALA A 328 9.41 -9.38 -19.77
N PHE A 329 9.55 -8.17 -20.32
CA PHE A 329 9.88 -7.95 -21.74
C PHE A 329 11.20 -7.21 -21.99
N GLY A 330 11.89 -6.74 -20.94
CA GLY A 330 13.11 -5.95 -21.01
C GLY A 330 12.87 -4.44 -21.15
N PHE A 331 13.92 -3.64 -20.91
CA PHE A 331 13.87 -2.17 -20.86
C PHE A 331 13.57 -1.48 -22.21
N LYS A 332 13.69 -2.20 -23.33
CA LYS A 332 13.42 -1.69 -24.67
C LYS A 332 12.11 -2.26 -25.23
N THR A 333 11.00 -2.14 -24.49
CA THR A 333 9.70 -2.34 -25.13
C THR A 333 9.46 -1.17 -26.07
N GLU A 334 9.68 -1.35 -27.38
CA GLU A 334 9.37 -0.32 -28.39
C GLU A 334 7.89 0.10 -28.36
N ARG A 335 7.02 -0.74 -27.78
CA ARG A 335 5.60 -0.47 -27.57
C ARG A 335 5.30 0.01 -26.16
N SER A 336 4.92 1.28 -26.05
CA SER A 336 4.34 1.86 -24.84
C SER A 336 3.04 1.14 -24.45
N LEU A 337 2.74 1.16 -23.15
CA LEU A 337 1.45 0.74 -22.62
C LEU A 337 0.40 1.79 -23.00
N ARG A 338 -0.56 1.42 -23.85
CA ARG A 338 -1.61 2.31 -24.36
C ARG A 338 -2.91 2.18 -23.59
N ASN A 339 -3.33 0.97 -23.25
CA ASN A 339 -4.62 0.73 -22.61
C ASN A 339 -4.46 -0.05 -21.31
N VAL A 340 -5.14 0.37 -20.25
CA VAL A 340 -5.29 -0.41 -19.03
C VAL A 340 -6.77 -0.65 -18.77
N TYR A 341 -7.20 -1.89 -18.72
CA TYR A 341 -8.59 -2.24 -18.44
C TYR A 341 -8.77 -2.41 -16.93
N MET A 342 -9.40 -1.44 -16.27
CA MET A 342 -9.76 -1.52 -14.86
C MET A 342 -11.08 -2.27 -14.72
N VAL A 343 -11.02 -3.49 -14.18
CA VAL A 343 -12.18 -4.32 -13.89
C VAL A 343 -12.54 -4.17 -12.43
N GLY A 344 -13.74 -3.64 -12.16
CA GLY A 344 -14.19 -3.30 -10.81
C GLY A 344 -15.69 -3.50 -10.63
N ASP A 345 -16.14 -3.57 -9.39
CA ASP A 345 -17.55 -3.76 -9.02
C ASP A 345 -18.17 -2.49 -8.40
N ASN A 346 -17.35 -1.49 -8.01
CA ASN A 346 -17.80 -0.30 -7.32
C ASN A 346 -17.71 0.96 -8.22
N PRO A 347 -18.85 1.57 -8.61
CA PRO A 347 -18.87 2.80 -9.42
C PRO A 347 -18.10 3.98 -8.81
N GLU A 348 -18.18 4.18 -7.50
CA GLU A 348 -17.56 5.34 -6.83
C GLU A 348 -16.06 5.19 -6.61
N SER A 349 -15.54 3.96 -6.72
CA SER A 349 -14.14 3.62 -6.46
C SER A 349 -13.41 3.22 -7.76
N ASP A 350 -13.72 2.07 -8.33
CA ASP A 350 -13.00 1.53 -9.50
C ASP A 350 -13.28 2.31 -10.78
N ILE A 351 -14.57 2.58 -11.02
CA ILE A 351 -15.02 3.20 -12.27
C ILE A 351 -14.69 4.69 -12.28
N ARG A 352 -15.01 5.38 -11.19
CA ARG A 352 -14.58 6.78 -10.99
C ARG A 352 -13.07 6.91 -11.09
N GLY A 353 -12.31 6.02 -10.46
CA GLY A 353 -10.84 6.05 -10.48
C GLY A 353 -10.30 5.94 -11.90
N ALA A 354 -10.69 4.90 -12.64
CA ALA A 354 -10.25 4.70 -14.03
C ALA A 354 -10.68 5.86 -14.96
N ASN A 355 -11.90 6.40 -14.80
CA ASN A 355 -12.39 7.51 -15.62
C ASN A 355 -11.69 8.85 -15.32
N SER A 356 -11.34 9.09 -14.06
CA SER A 356 -10.76 10.36 -13.61
C SER A 356 -9.24 10.39 -13.66
N TYR A 357 -8.59 9.24 -13.71
CA TYR A 357 -7.14 9.13 -13.76
C TYR A 357 -6.54 9.88 -14.96
N ARG A 358 -5.39 10.52 -14.73
CA ARG A 358 -4.58 11.17 -15.76
C ARG A 358 -3.19 10.56 -15.76
N SER A 359 -2.91 9.70 -16.74
CA SER A 359 -1.62 9.02 -16.86
C SER A 359 -0.50 10.01 -17.22
N ALA A 360 0.62 9.93 -16.49
CA ALA A 360 1.86 10.60 -16.87
C ALA A 360 2.57 9.93 -18.07
N HIS A 361 2.14 8.71 -18.42
CA HIS A 361 2.71 7.87 -19.48
C HIS A 361 1.82 7.80 -20.73
N ASN A 362 0.74 8.59 -20.76
CA ASN A 362 -0.28 8.64 -21.82
C ASN A 362 -1.02 7.31 -22.05
N SER A 363 -1.18 6.47 -21.02
CA SER A 363 -2.09 5.32 -21.09
C SER A 363 -3.54 5.76 -20.84
N GLU A 364 -4.47 5.14 -21.56
CA GLU A 364 -5.91 5.28 -21.35
C GLU A 364 -6.42 4.16 -20.44
N TRP A 365 -7.08 4.54 -19.36
CA TRP A 365 -7.70 3.60 -18.43
C TRP A 365 -9.17 3.42 -18.78
N HIS A 366 -9.53 2.19 -19.14
CA HIS A 366 -10.88 1.80 -19.56
C HIS A 366 -11.59 1.10 -18.41
N SER A 367 -12.67 1.70 -17.92
CA SER A 367 -13.46 1.16 -16.82
C SER A 367 -14.43 0.07 -17.29
N ILE A 368 -14.34 -1.12 -16.69
CA ILE A 368 -15.23 -2.25 -16.93
C ILE A 368 -15.93 -2.58 -15.61
N LEU A 369 -17.23 -2.30 -15.53
CA LEU A 369 -18.03 -2.55 -14.34
C LEU A 369 -18.61 -3.96 -14.38
N VAL A 370 -18.33 -4.79 -13.37
CA VAL A 370 -18.92 -6.13 -13.23
C VAL A 370 -20.13 -6.14 -12.30
N ARG A 371 -21.01 -7.15 -12.44
CA ARG A 371 -22.25 -7.30 -11.66
C ARG A 371 -22.14 -8.25 -10.46
N THR A 372 -20.92 -8.60 -10.07
CA THR A 372 -20.64 -9.65 -9.08
C THR A 372 -20.39 -9.14 -7.67
N GLY A 373 -20.49 -7.82 -7.44
CA GLY A 373 -20.16 -7.17 -6.17
C GLY A 373 -21.15 -6.06 -5.78
N VAL A 374 -20.62 -4.89 -5.37
CA VAL A 374 -21.38 -3.71 -4.91
C VAL A 374 -22.44 -3.30 -5.93
N TYR A 375 -22.07 -3.21 -7.19
CA TYR A 375 -23.02 -3.00 -8.27
C TYR A 375 -23.73 -4.31 -8.65
N MET A 376 -25.04 -4.36 -8.43
CA MET A 376 -25.89 -5.51 -8.81
C MET A 376 -26.84 -5.19 -9.97
N GLY A 377 -26.87 -3.96 -10.48
CA GLY A 377 -27.80 -3.50 -11.52
C GLY A 377 -28.28 -2.06 -11.32
N GLY A 378 -29.06 -1.57 -12.28
CA GLY A 378 -29.54 -0.18 -12.29
C GLY A 378 -28.57 0.80 -12.95
N GLU A 379 -28.79 2.10 -12.71
CA GLU A 379 -27.91 3.16 -13.19
C GLU A 379 -26.72 3.34 -12.24
N PRO A 380 -25.46 3.19 -12.70
CA PRO A 380 -24.30 3.38 -11.85
C PRO A 380 -24.05 4.86 -11.58
N ALA A 381 -23.58 5.21 -10.38
CA ALA A 381 -23.24 6.59 -10.01
C ALA A 381 -22.14 7.22 -10.91
N TRP A 382 -21.36 6.37 -11.59
CA TRP A 382 -20.37 6.76 -12.59
C TRP A 382 -20.50 5.84 -13.80
N THR A 383 -20.64 6.41 -14.99
CA THR A 383 -20.80 5.65 -16.24
C THR A 383 -19.49 4.92 -16.60
N PRO A 384 -19.48 3.58 -16.66
CA PRO A 384 -18.31 2.83 -17.11
C PRO A 384 -18.18 2.85 -18.64
N LYS A 385 -17.01 2.48 -19.18
CA LYS A 385 -16.86 2.26 -20.63
C LYS A 385 -17.66 1.07 -21.11
N THR A 386 -17.78 0.04 -20.28
CA THR A 386 -18.63 -1.13 -20.55
C THR A 386 -19.08 -1.77 -19.24
N ILE A 387 -20.17 -2.55 -19.31
CA ILE A 387 -20.66 -3.37 -18.21
C ILE A 387 -20.54 -4.83 -18.64
N ALA A 388 -20.00 -5.67 -17.77
CA ALA A 388 -19.85 -7.11 -17.97
C ALA A 388 -20.55 -7.88 -16.85
N ASP A 389 -21.02 -9.09 -17.14
CA ASP A 389 -21.70 -9.90 -16.11
C ASP A 389 -20.74 -10.38 -15.02
N ASN A 390 -19.49 -10.68 -15.38
CA ASN A 390 -18.43 -11.13 -14.47
C ASN A 390 -17.03 -10.81 -15.04
N VAL A 391 -15.99 -11.16 -14.29
CA VAL A 391 -14.59 -10.94 -14.68
C VAL A 391 -14.19 -11.64 -15.98
N GLN A 392 -14.74 -12.82 -16.28
CA GLN A 392 -14.46 -13.51 -17.53
C GLN A 392 -14.96 -12.72 -18.74
N LYS A 393 -16.19 -12.21 -18.67
CA LYS A 393 -16.75 -11.34 -19.71
C LYS A 393 -16.01 -10.02 -19.84
N ALA A 394 -15.50 -9.47 -18.74
CA ALA A 394 -14.64 -8.29 -18.76
C ALA A 394 -13.33 -8.54 -19.52
N VAL A 395 -12.67 -9.68 -19.27
CA VAL A 395 -11.43 -10.06 -19.97
C VAL A 395 -11.69 -10.35 -21.44
N GLU A 396 -12.73 -11.10 -21.78
CA GLU A 396 -13.14 -11.34 -23.17
C GLU A 396 -13.34 -10.01 -23.94
N TRP A 397 -14.03 -9.04 -23.33
CA TRP A 397 -14.23 -7.73 -23.92
C TRP A 397 -12.90 -6.97 -24.10
N GLY A 398 -12.03 -6.96 -23.09
CA GLY A 398 -10.74 -6.27 -23.16
C GLY A 398 -9.82 -6.85 -24.24
N LEU A 399 -9.84 -8.17 -24.43
CA LEU A 399 -9.11 -8.87 -25.51
C LEU A 399 -9.67 -8.51 -26.90
N GLN A 400 -11.00 -8.46 -27.04
CA GLN A 400 -11.65 -8.05 -28.29
C GLN A 400 -11.33 -6.59 -28.63
N HIS A 401 -11.44 -5.69 -27.64
CA HIS A 401 -11.14 -4.27 -27.80
C HIS A 401 -9.68 -4.02 -28.17
N SER A 402 -8.74 -4.78 -27.58
CA SER A 402 -7.32 -4.72 -27.95
C SER A 402 -6.97 -5.46 -29.25
N LYS A 403 -7.96 -6.10 -29.90
CA LYS A 403 -7.76 -6.94 -31.09
C LYS A 403 -6.73 -8.05 -30.84
N TRP A 404 -6.66 -8.56 -29.62
CA TRP A 404 -5.74 -9.62 -29.24
C TRP A 404 -6.31 -11.00 -29.60
N GLN A 405 -5.67 -11.67 -30.54
CA GLN A 405 -5.95 -13.07 -30.88
C GLN A 405 -5.22 -13.99 -29.90
N VAL A 406 -5.99 -14.73 -29.09
CA VAL A 406 -5.52 -15.76 -28.14
C VAL A 406 -4.93 -16.95 -28.90
N ARG A 407 -3.88 -17.58 -28.37
CA ARG A 407 -3.17 -18.71 -29.01
C ARG A 407 -3.47 -20.08 -28.40
#